data_AF-A0A954YMN1-F1
#
_entry.id   AF-A0A954YMN1-F1
#
_cell.length_a   1.000
_cell.length_b   1.000
_cell.length_c   1.000
_cell.angle_alpha   90.00
_cell.angle_beta   90.00
_cell.angle_gamma   90.00
#
_symmetry.space_group_name_H-M   'P 1'
#
loop_
_entity.id
_entity.type
_entity.pdbx_description
1 polymer ?
#
loop_
_entity_poly.entity_id
_entity_poly.type
_entity_poly.pdbx_seq_one_letter_code
_entity_poly.pdbx_strand_id
1 'polypeptide(L)'
;MEGIEKLRAGELGRLHYARTWYNNRRTSIGRGKQVAPPAWLNYELWQGPAPTRPYKDNLLHYNWHWHWHWGNGELGNNGVHALDVARWGMGVDFPIRVSSGAARFRYEDDQETPDTQLVTYEFPKCIISWEGLSWSPLGFDQTMFGVSFHGEEGSMVIDGNGYRSYDMRN
;
A
#
# COMPACT_ATOMS: atom_id res chain seq x y z
N MET A 1 0.90 -13.02 -14.51
CA MET A 1 1.38 -12.47 -15.79
C MET A 1 0.26 -12.41 -16.83
N GLU A 2 -0.54 -13.47 -17.01
CA GLU A 2 -1.66 -13.51 -17.97
C GLU A 2 -2.63 -12.30 -17.90
N GLY A 3 -3.12 -11.92 -16.71
CA GLY A 3 -4.03 -10.76 -16.59
C GLY A 3 -3.43 -9.44 -17.10
N ILE A 4 -2.15 -9.19 -16.83
CA ILE A 4 -1.44 -7.98 -17.31
C ILE A 4 -1.23 -8.05 -18.83
N GLU A 5 -0.95 -9.22 -19.38
CA GLU A 5 -0.82 -9.41 -20.83
C GLU A 5 -2.14 -9.09 -21.55
N LYS A 6 -3.28 -9.55 -21.01
CA LYS A 6 -4.62 -9.25 -21.52
C LYS A 6 -4.96 -7.75 -21.46
N LEU A 7 -4.60 -7.09 -20.36
CA LEU A 7 -4.74 -5.63 -20.26
C LEU A 7 -3.95 -4.91 -21.35
N ARG A 8 -2.69 -5.32 -21.56
CA ARG A 8 -1.82 -4.72 -22.59
C ARG A 8 -2.21 -5.09 -24.01
N ALA A 9 -2.88 -6.22 -24.22
CA ALA A 9 -3.49 -6.60 -25.49
C ALA A 9 -4.73 -5.77 -25.84
N GLY A 10 -5.22 -4.94 -24.90
CA GLY A 10 -6.35 -4.02 -25.12
C GLY A 10 -7.72 -4.65 -24.90
N GLU A 11 -7.82 -5.78 -24.19
CA GLU A 11 -9.10 -6.48 -23.95
C GLU A 11 -10.15 -5.60 -23.23
N LEU A 12 -9.72 -4.58 -22.48
CA LEU A 12 -10.61 -3.64 -21.79
C LEU A 12 -10.75 -2.28 -22.50
N GLY A 13 -10.25 -2.13 -23.73
CA GLY A 13 -10.17 -0.83 -24.39
C GLY A 13 -9.19 0.13 -23.69
N ARG A 14 -9.43 1.44 -23.75
CA ARG A 14 -8.58 2.41 -23.04
C ARG A 14 -8.86 2.37 -21.55
N LEU A 15 -7.80 2.21 -20.75
CA LEU A 15 -7.90 2.26 -19.29
C LEU A 15 -7.89 3.72 -18.80
N HIS A 16 -8.83 4.06 -17.93
CA HIS A 16 -8.97 5.41 -17.36
C HIS A 16 -8.72 5.45 -15.86
N TYR A 17 -8.89 4.31 -15.19
CA TYR A 17 -8.79 4.26 -13.74
C TYR A 17 -8.24 2.91 -13.28
N ALA A 18 -7.34 2.96 -12.29
CA ALA A 18 -7.01 1.80 -11.49
C ALA A 18 -7.23 2.08 -10.01
N ARG A 19 -7.82 1.14 -9.29
CA ARG A 19 -7.92 1.16 -7.83
C ARG A 19 -6.97 0.14 -7.25
N THR A 20 -6.20 0.55 -6.26
CA THR A 20 -5.30 -0.32 -5.49
C THR A 20 -5.70 -0.29 -4.02
N TRP A 21 -5.61 -1.42 -3.32
CA TRP A 21 -5.97 -1.46 -1.91
C TRP A 21 -5.13 -2.44 -1.11
N TYR A 22 -4.98 -2.13 0.17
CA TYR A 22 -4.58 -3.06 1.21
C TYR A 22 -5.37 -2.77 2.49
N ASN A 23 -6.17 -3.75 2.89
CA ASN A 23 -7.10 -3.68 3.99
C ASN A 23 -6.82 -4.87 4.90
N ASN A 24 -6.42 -4.60 6.15
CA ASN A 24 -6.04 -5.63 7.09
C ASN A 24 -6.54 -5.30 8.50
N ARG A 25 -6.63 -6.30 9.36
CA ARG A 25 -6.93 -6.15 10.79
C ARG A 25 -5.64 -6.17 11.60
N ARG A 26 -4.76 -5.18 11.39
CA ARG A 26 -3.57 -4.99 12.25
C ARG A 26 -4.01 -4.71 13.67
N THR A 27 -3.24 -5.20 14.63
CA THR A 27 -3.38 -4.82 16.03
C THR A 27 -2.49 -3.62 16.33
N SER A 28 -2.78 -2.95 17.44
CA SER A 28 -1.90 -1.93 17.99
C SER A 28 -0.47 -2.44 18.18
N ILE A 29 0.53 -1.58 17.94
CA ILE A 29 1.94 -1.87 18.21
C ILE A 29 2.35 -1.54 19.67
N GLY A 30 1.39 -1.09 20.47
CA GLY A 30 1.58 -0.69 21.85
C GLY A 30 2.47 0.54 22.03
N ARG A 31 2.80 0.84 23.29
CA ARG A 31 3.76 1.87 23.66
C ARG A 31 5.04 1.20 24.16
N GLY A 32 6.13 1.40 23.43
CA GLY A 32 7.42 0.80 23.74
C GLY A 32 8.14 1.53 24.84
N LYS A 33 8.96 0.80 25.59
CA LYS A 33 9.85 1.35 26.60
C LYS A 33 11.24 1.51 26.01
N GLN A 34 11.88 2.63 26.33
CA GLN A 34 13.29 2.82 26.03
C GLN A 34 14.12 1.88 26.91
N VAL A 35 14.87 0.98 26.29
CA VAL A 35 15.73 -0.01 26.96
C VAL A 35 17.05 -0.14 26.20
N ALA A 36 18.05 -0.78 26.81
CA ALA A 36 19.28 -1.11 26.10
C ALA A 36 18.99 -2.09 24.95
N PRO A 37 19.67 -1.95 23.79
CA PRO A 37 19.59 -2.96 22.74
C PRO A 37 19.95 -4.36 23.26
N PRO A 38 19.28 -5.42 22.78
CA PRO A 38 19.68 -6.79 23.11
C PRO A 38 21.13 -7.06 22.72
N ALA A 39 21.84 -7.88 23.50
CA ALA A 39 23.26 -8.15 23.28
C ALA A 39 23.61 -8.73 21.89
N TRP A 40 22.65 -9.38 21.23
CA TRP A 40 22.81 -9.91 19.88
C TRP A 40 22.59 -8.88 18.77
N LEU A 41 22.08 -7.69 19.08
CA LEU A 41 21.73 -6.66 18.11
C LEU A 41 22.80 -5.57 18.06
N ASN A 42 23.52 -5.48 16.94
CA ASN A 42 24.26 -4.26 16.62
C ASN A 42 23.29 -3.17 16.16
N TYR A 43 22.80 -2.38 17.11
CA TYR A 43 21.75 -1.39 16.86
C TYR A 43 22.22 -0.17 16.08
N GLU A 44 23.49 0.20 16.19
CA GLU A 44 24.08 1.25 15.37
C GLU A 44 24.09 0.83 13.89
N LEU A 45 24.57 -0.40 13.61
CA LEU A 45 24.56 -0.94 12.26
C LEU A 45 23.13 -1.10 11.71
N TRP A 46 22.19 -1.57 12.53
CA TRP A 46 20.80 -1.76 12.11
C TRP A 46 20.11 -0.45 11.72
N GLN A 47 20.37 0.65 12.43
CA GLN A 47 19.80 1.97 12.10
C GLN A 47 20.35 2.53 10.78
N GLY A 48 21.52 2.05 10.34
CA GLY A 48 22.17 2.51 9.13
C GLY A 48 22.50 4.01 9.20
N PRO A 49 22.37 4.77 8.10
CA PRO A 49 22.72 6.18 8.06
C PRO A 49 21.68 7.11 8.72
N ALA A 50 20.59 6.57 9.27
CA ALA A 50 19.56 7.38 9.92
C ALA A 50 20.09 8.04 11.21
N PRO A 51 19.67 9.27 11.56
CA PRO A 51 20.05 9.90 12.81
C PRO A 51 19.77 9.00 14.02
N THR A 52 20.79 8.76 14.86
CA THR A 52 20.66 7.79 15.96
C THR A 52 19.49 8.11 16.88
N ARG A 53 18.67 7.09 17.18
CA ARG A 53 17.63 7.13 18.21
C ARG A 53 17.91 6.10 19.31
N PRO A 54 17.37 6.28 20.52
CA PRO A 54 17.37 5.23 21.53
C PRO A 54 16.53 4.02 21.11
N TYR A 55 16.97 2.82 21.48
CA TYR A 55 16.22 1.60 21.23
C TYR A 55 14.94 1.54 22.08
N LYS A 56 13.86 1.08 21.45
CA LYS A 56 12.61 0.71 22.11
C LYS A 56 12.33 -0.78 21.91
N ASP A 57 11.82 -1.42 22.96
CA ASP A 57 11.51 -2.86 22.98
C ASP A 57 10.44 -3.30 21.98
N ASN A 58 9.58 -2.39 21.53
CA ASN A 58 8.53 -2.67 20.55
C ASN A 58 8.92 -2.36 19.10
N LEU A 59 10.18 -2.02 18.80
CA LEU A 59 10.59 -1.60 17.45
C LEU A 59 10.84 -2.76 16.49
N LEU A 60 11.51 -3.81 16.96
CA LEU A 60 11.97 -4.93 16.14
C LEU A 60 11.13 -6.19 16.33
N HIS A 61 11.02 -7.06 15.33
CA HIS A 61 11.62 -6.96 13.98
C HIS A 61 10.75 -6.24 12.95
N TYR A 62 9.50 -5.94 13.29
CA TYR A 62 8.52 -5.51 12.30
C TYR A 62 8.15 -4.03 12.46
N ASN A 63 7.98 -3.52 13.67
CA ASN A 63 7.29 -2.24 13.87
C ASN A 63 8.06 -0.99 13.42
N TRP A 64 9.35 -1.11 13.11
CA TRP A 64 10.18 0.00 12.62
C TRP A 64 9.57 0.76 11.44
N HIS A 65 8.86 0.08 10.52
CA HIS A 65 8.31 0.73 9.32
C HIS A 65 7.09 1.62 9.62
N TRP A 66 6.53 1.54 10.82
CA TRP A 66 5.46 2.42 11.31
C TRP A 66 5.94 3.77 11.81
N HIS A 67 7.25 3.93 11.97
CA HIS A 67 7.89 5.17 12.41
C HIS A 67 8.46 5.89 11.20
N TRP A 68 8.15 7.18 11.05
CA TRP A 68 8.63 8.01 9.92
C TRP A 68 10.14 8.06 9.82
N HIS A 69 10.81 7.80 10.95
CA HIS A 69 12.25 7.80 11.02
C HIS A 69 12.92 6.69 10.19
N TRP A 70 12.27 5.53 10.02
CA TRP A 70 12.81 4.40 9.23
C TRP A 70 11.88 3.93 8.11
N GLY A 71 10.59 4.25 8.18
CA GLY A 71 9.62 3.79 7.20
C GLY A 71 8.51 4.79 6.93
N ASN A 72 7.49 4.29 6.26
CA ASN A 72 6.43 5.06 5.63
C ASN A 72 5.08 4.33 5.71
N GLY A 73 4.94 3.44 6.70
CA GLY A 73 3.70 2.76 7.04
C GLY A 73 3.21 1.84 5.94
N GLU A 74 1.89 1.65 5.85
CA GLU A 74 1.34 0.70 4.88
C GLU A 74 1.54 1.09 3.44
N LEU A 75 1.65 2.39 3.14
CA LEU A 75 1.87 2.81 1.78
C LEU A 75 3.19 2.28 1.22
N GLY A 76 4.27 2.31 2.01
CA GLY A 76 5.55 1.75 1.57
C GLY A 76 5.77 0.29 1.89
N ASN A 77 5.06 -0.27 2.87
CA ASN A 77 5.11 -1.70 3.18
C ASN A 77 4.32 -2.53 2.15
N ASN A 78 3.04 -2.19 1.92
CA ASN A 78 2.14 -2.93 1.05
C ASN A 78 1.70 -2.16 -0.19
N GLY A 79 1.55 -0.84 -0.10
CA GLY A 79 1.04 -0.02 -1.20
C GLY A 79 1.90 -0.05 -2.44
N VAL A 80 3.23 -0.07 -2.27
CA VAL A 80 4.18 -0.17 -3.39
C VAL A 80 3.92 -1.40 -4.27
N HIS A 81 3.50 -2.53 -3.70
CA HIS A 81 3.25 -3.75 -4.47
C HIS A 81 2.04 -3.59 -5.41
N ALA A 82 0.92 -3.06 -4.90
CA ALA A 82 -0.28 -2.85 -5.71
C ALA A 82 -0.09 -1.69 -6.70
N LEU A 83 0.58 -0.61 -6.28
CA LEU A 83 0.85 0.55 -7.12
C LEU A 83 1.80 0.20 -8.29
N ASP A 84 2.78 -0.68 -8.08
CA ASP A 84 3.65 -1.17 -9.15
C ASP A 84 2.85 -1.93 -10.22
N VAL A 85 2.01 -2.87 -9.80
CA VAL A 85 1.11 -3.62 -10.70
C VAL A 85 0.17 -2.68 -11.44
N ALA A 86 -0.41 -1.68 -10.75
CA ALA A 86 -1.29 -0.70 -11.38
C ALA A 86 -0.53 0.15 -12.42
N ARG A 87 0.65 0.69 -12.10
CA ARG A 87 1.45 1.46 -13.06
C ARG A 87 1.85 0.61 -14.27
N TRP A 88 2.24 -0.64 -14.03
CA TRP A 88 2.60 -1.58 -15.08
C TRP A 88 1.43 -1.89 -16.02
N GLY A 89 0.25 -2.19 -15.46
CA GLY A 89 -0.96 -2.46 -16.25
C GLY A 89 -1.50 -1.23 -16.98
N MET A 90 -1.44 -0.05 -16.36
CA MET A 90 -1.85 1.23 -16.96
C MET A 90 -0.83 1.76 -18.00
N GLY A 91 0.39 1.21 -18.03
CA GLY A 91 1.44 1.66 -18.93
C GLY A 91 1.91 3.09 -18.66
N VAL A 92 1.97 3.48 -17.38
CA VAL A 92 2.34 4.84 -16.97
C VAL A 92 3.63 4.86 -16.15
N ASP A 93 4.36 5.95 -16.29
CA ASP A 93 5.60 6.17 -15.54
C ASP A 93 5.31 6.97 -14.26
N PHE A 94 5.57 8.29 -14.21
CA PHE A 94 5.35 9.11 -13.02
C PHE A 94 4.03 9.89 -13.05
N PRO A 95 3.36 10.07 -11.90
CA PRO A 95 2.19 10.92 -11.79
C PRO A 95 2.57 12.40 -11.95
N ILE A 96 1.65 13.20 -12.50
CA ILE A 96 1.77 14.65 -12.61
C ILE A 96 1.27 15.37 -11.35
N ARG A 97 0.44 14.72 -10.53
CA ARG A 97 -0.05 15.24 -9.25
C ARG A 97 -0.36 14.08 -8.31
N VAL A 98 -0.08 14.28 -7.03
CA VAL A 98 -0.44 13.35 -5.96
C VAL A 98 -1.16 14.13 -4.86
N SER A 99 -2.29 13.61 -4.41
CA SER A 99 -3.00 14.13 -3.23
C SER A 99 -3.29 12.99 -2.26
N SER A 100 -3.15 13.24 -0.97
CA SER A 100 -3.42 12.24 0.07
C SER A 100 -4.23 12.83 1.21
N GLY A 101 -5.27 12.09 1.60
CA GLY A 101 -5.97 12.29 2.87
C GLY A 101 -5.65 11.10 3.77
N ALA A 102 -5.06 11.37 4.93
CA ALA A 102 -4.59 10.31 5.81
C ALA A 102 -4.57 10.77 7.27
N ALA A 103 -4.86 9.85 8.19
CA ALA A 103 -4.68 10.07 9.62
C ALA A 103 -4.55 8.75 10.38
N ARG A 104 -4.34 8.89 11.69
CA ARG A 104 -4.51 7.82 12.66
C ARG A 104 -5.85 8.00 13.35
N PHE A 105 -6.75 7.02 13.19
CA PHE A 105 -8.08 7.08 13.79
C PHE A 105 -8.37 5.93 14.74
N ARG A 106 -7.70 4.78 14.59
CA ARG A 106 -8.10 3.55 15.29
C ARG A 106 -7.40 3.36 16.63
N TYR A 107 -6.07 3.49 16.64
CA TYR A 107 -5.25 3.13 17.78
C TYR A 107 -4.52 4.36 18.33
N GLU A 108 -4.38 4.42 19.66
CA GLU A 108 -3.51 5.36 20.36
C GLU A 108 -2.26 4.62 20.86
N ASP A 109 -1.25 4.53 20.01
CA ASP A 109 0.00 3.83 20.26
C ASP A 109 1.20 4.51 19.59
N ASP A 110 2.36 3.85 19.56
CA ASP A 110 3.60 4.43 19.05
C ASP A 110 3.70 4.53 17.52
N GLN A 111 2.73 4.02 16.73
CA GLN A 111 2.74 4.15 15.27
C GLN A 111 2.68 5.63 14.87
N GLU A 112 3.50 6.08 13.93
CA GLU A 112 3.49 7.50 13.51
C GLU A 112 2.77 7.66 12.16
N THR A 113 2.80 6.61 11.34
CA THR A 113 2.21 6.59 10.00
C THR A 113 0.70 6.39 10.05
N PRO A 114 -0.07 6.84 9.04
CA PRO A 114 -1.52 6.70 9.01
C PRO A 114 -1.97 5.24 9.10
N ASP A 115 -3.09 5.00 9.80
CA ASP A 115 -3.80 3.71 9.80
C ASP A 115 -4.96 3.69 8.80
N THR A 116 -5.34 4.87 8.32
CA THR A 116 -6.42 5.13 7.37
C THR A 116 -5.90 6.14 6.37
N GLN A 117 -5.74 5.72 5.11
CA GLN A 117 -5.16 6.56 4.08
C GLN A 117 -5.82 6.32 2.72
N LEU A 118 -6.15 7.42 2.05
CA LEU A 118 -6.48 7.45 0.63
C LEU A 118 -5.44 8.31 -0.09
N VAL A 119 -4.96 7.83 -1.24
CA VAL A 119 -4.06 8.58 -2.12
C VAL A 119 -4.59 8.53 -3.54
N THR A 120 -4.58 9.67 -4.22
CA THR A 120 -4.89 9.78 -5.64
C THR A 120 -3.62 10.18 -6.37
N TYR A 121 -3.25 9.39 -7.37
CA TYR A 121 -2.16 9.62 -8.30
C TYR A 121 -2.74 9.96 -9.67
N GLU A 122 -2.50 11.17 -10.14
CA GLU A 122 -3.00 11.65 -11.42
C GLU A 122 -1.92 11.53 -12.50
N PHE A 123 -2.31 11.03 -13.66
CA PHE A 123 -1.50 10.93 -14.87
C PHE A 123 -2.21 11.68 -16.00
N PRO A 124 -1.54 11.93 -17.14
CA PRO A 124 -2.14 12.73 -18.22
C PRO A 124 -3.48 12.22 -18.78
N LYS A 125 -3.76 10.90 -18.67
CA LYS A 125 -4.96 10.28 -19.26
C LYS A 125 -5.71 9.32 -18.33
N CYS A 126 -5.24 9.16 -17.09
CA CYS A 126 -5.83 8.21 -16.14
C CYS A 126 -5.50 8.57 -14.70
N ILE A 127 -6.17 7.90 -13.77
CA ILE A 127 -5.96 8.03 -12.33
C ILE A 127 -5.66 6.66 -11.74
N ILE A 128 -4.72 6.61 -10.79
CA ILE A 128 -4.54 5.46 -9.90
C ILE A 128 -4.90 5.91 -8.48
N SER A 129 -5.74 5.16 -7.78
CA SER A 129 -6.01 5.38 -6.36
C SER A 129 -5.37 4.30 -5.49
N TRP A 130 -5.00 4.67 -4.28
CA TRP A 130 -4.61 3.77 -3.20
C TRP A 130 -5.52 3.95 -2.00
N GLU A 131 -6.00 2.82 -1.47
CA GLU A 131 -6.72 2.73 -0.21
C GLU A 131 -5.95 1.84 0.77
N GLY A 132 -5.55 2.41 1.90
CA GLY A 132 -4.91 1.69 2.99
C GLY A 132 -5.75 1.76 4.26
N LEU A 133 -6.34 0.63 4.66
CA LEU A 133 -7.02 0.49 5.96
C LEU A 133 -6.28 -0.56 6.80
N SER A 134 -5.51 -0.09 7.79
CA SER A 134 -4.71 -0.99 8.64
C SER A 134 -5.54 -1.70 9.71
N TRP A 135 -6.81 -1.33 9.91
CA TRP A 135 -7.64 -1.83 11.01
C TRP A 135 -8.94 -2.54 10.56
N SER A 136 -9.28 -2.48 9.27
CA SER A 136 -10.46 -3.13 8.69
C SER A 136 -10.01 -4.09 7.59
N PRO A 137 -10.38 -5.38 7.66
CA PRO A 137 -9.97 -6.37 6.65
C PRO A 137 -10.85 -6.35 5.40
N LEU A 138 -11.99 -5.66 5.42
CA LEU A 138 -12.88 -5.58 4.27
C LEU A 138 -12.30 -4.60 3.25
N GLY A 139 -11.68 -5.13 2.21
CA GLY A 139 -11.25 -4.37 1.04
C GLY A 139 -12.20 -4.55 -0.15
N PHE A 140 -11.77 -4.02 -1.29
CA PHE A 140 -12.53 -4.13 -2.52
C PHE A 140 -12.62 -5.58 -3.00
N ASP A 141 -13.73 -5.91 -3.66
CA ASP A 141 -14.03 -7.28 -4.14
C ASP A 141 -13.93 -8.36 -3.05
N GLN A 142 -14.18 -7.98 -1.78
CA GLN A 142 -14.07 -8.84 -0.59
C GLN A 142 -12.66 -9.42 -0.38
N THR A 143 -11.64 -8.76 -0.92
CA THR A 143 -10.23 -9.14 -0.76
C THR A 143 -9.47 -8.14 0.10
N MET A 144 -8.43 -8.61 0.78
CA MET A 144 -7.56 -7.76 1.59
C MET A 144 -6.55 -6.98 0.75
N PHE A 145 -6.22 -7.42 -0.46
CA PHE A 145 -5.21 -6.81 -1.30
C PHE A 145 -5.53 -7.04 -2.77
N GLY A 146 -5.33 -6.02 -3.60
CA GLY A 146 -5.46 -6.18 -5.04
C GLY A 146 -5.39 -4.88 -5.81
N VAL A 147 -5.59 -5.04 -7.12
CA VAL A 147 -5.69 -3.96 -8.09
C VAL A 147 -6.92 -4.22 -8.97
N SER A 148 -7.70 -3.20 -9.27
CA SER A 148 -8.71 -3.26 -10.32
C SER A 148 -8.42 -2.23 -11.39
N PHE A 149 -8.60 -2.62 -12.64
CA PHE A 149 -8.44 -1.80 -13.83
C PHE A 149 -9.80 -1.59 -14.46
N HIS A 150 -10.08 -0.35 -14.85
CA HIS A 150 -11.36 0.08 -15.39
C HIS A 150 -11.12 0.77 -16.73
N GLY A 151 -11.65 0.16 -17.79
CA GLY A 151 -11.54 0.64 -19.16
C GLY A 151 -12.89 0.85 -19.82
N GLU A 152 -12.85 1.15 -21.12
CA GLU A 152 -14.03 1.44 -21.95
C GLU A 152 -14.90 0.20 -22.20
N GLU A 153 -14.28 -0.97 -22.29
CA GLU A 153 -14.95 -2.22 -22.70
C GLU A 153 -15.13 -3.22 -21.55
N GLY A 154 -14.66 -2.87 -20.35
CA GLY A 154 -14.83 -3.71 -19.17
C GLY A 154 -13.89 -3.37 -18.02
N SER A 155 -13.88 -4.24 -17.03
CA SER A 155 -13.02 -4.13 -15.86
C SER A 155 -12.30 -5.44 -15.57
N MET A 156 -11.15 -5.36 -14.89
CA MET A 156 -10.44 -6.54 -14.41
C MET A 156 -9.96 -6.33 -12.99
N VAL A 157 -10.18 -7.31 -12.13
CA VAL A 157 -9.58 -7.40 -10.80
C VAL A 157 -8.42 -8.36 -10.85
N ILE A 158 -7.27 -7.97 -10.32
CA ILE A 158 -6.10 -8.82 -10.09
C ILE A 158 -5.84 -8.84 -8.58
N ASP A 159 -5.76 -10.05 -8.02
CA ASP A 159 -5.46 -10.29 -6.61
C ASP A 159 -4.43 -11.42 -6.44
N GLY A 160 -4.17 -11.84 -5.20
CA GLY A 160 -3.23 -12.92 -4.91
C GLY A 160 -3.61 -14.31 -5.47
N ASN A 161 -4.82 -14.47 -6.00
CA ASN A 161 -5.35 -15.74 -6.51
C ASN A 161 -5.49 -15.76 -8.05
N GLY A 162 -5.20 -14.66 -8.74
CA GLY A 162 -5.29 -14.57 -10.20
C GLY A 162 -5.99 -13.30 -10.67
N TYR A 163 -6.79 -13.42 -11.73
CA TYR A 163 -7.57 -12.31 -12.25
C TYR A 163 -9.02 -12.70 -12.54
N ARG A 164 -9.91 -11.72 -12.49
CA ARG A 164 -11.33 -11.81 -12.88
C ARG A 164 -11.65 -10.66 -13.82
N SER A 165 -12.38 -10.93 -14.90
CA SER A 165 -12.77 -9.93 -15.89
C SER A 165 -14.29 -9.77 -15.90
N TYR A 166 -14.73 -8.54 -16.13
CA TYR A 166 -16.13 -8.12 -16.11
C TYR A 166 -16.40 -7.32 -17.37
N ASP A 167 -17.53 -7.57 -18.03
CA ASP A 167 -17.98 -6.75 -19.15
C ASP A 167 -18.70 -5.49 -18.66
N MET A 168 -19.05 -4.58 -19.56
CA MET A 168 -19.77 -3.35 -19.18
C MET A 168 -21.25 -3.57 -18.81
N ARG A 169 -21.74 -4.81 -18.84
CA ARG A 169 -23.16 -5.14 -18.66
C ARG A 169 -23.45 -5.84 -17.34
N ASN A 170 -22.43 -6.33 -16.63
CA ASN A 170 -22.57 -7.07 -15.37
C ASN A 170 -21.60 -6.57 -14.30
#